data_AF-A0A1S3QVI6-F1
#
_entry.id   AF-A0A1S3QVI6-F1
#
_cell.length_a   1.000
_cell.length_b   1.000
_cell.length_c   1.000
_cell.angle_alpha   90.00
_cell.angle_beta   90.00
_cell.angle_gamma   90.00
#
_symmetry.space_group_name_H-M   'P 1'
#
loop_
_entity.id
_entity.type
_entity.pdbx_description
1 polymer ?
#
loop_
_entity_poly.entity_id
_entity_poly.type
_entity_poly.pdbx_seq_one_letter_code
_entity_poly.pdbx_strand_id
1 'polypeptide(L)'
;MSLYSSDCGNVTVTPQLYVSACIEDCGTFGECRLLRSYSYLYAACVCKAGWSGWGCTDDVTAQSYGRQLTAVLLLTLSNLLFLPPIVIAVRRRYVTEASVYLFTMFFSTFYHACDQPGLTVMCIMDYDTLQYCDFLGSVCSIWVTVLCMARVRDTFKHMLFMLGTLLIAMSMQLDRRGLWNMLGPILCAVLAMVTSWVTIYPWGPPG
;
A
#
# COMPACT_ATOMS: atom_id res chain seq x y z
N MET A 1 -9.46 -33.23 41.96
CA MET A 1 -10.59 -34.13 42.28
C MET A 1 -10.03 -35.52 42.45
N SER A 2 -9.92 -35.98 43.70
CA SER A 2 -9.34 -37.27 44.08
C SER A 2 -10.37 -38.37 43.83
N LEU A 3 -10.03 -39.38 43.04
CA LEU A 3 -10.88 -40.57 42.84
C LEU A 3 -10.18 -41.78 43.43
N TYR A 4 -10.73 -42.28 44.53
CA TYR A 4 -10.47 -43.63 45.05
C TYR A 4 -11.52 -44.56 44.41
N SER A 5 -11.09 -45.62 43.75
CA SER A 5 -12.00 -46.65 43.21
C SER A 5 -11.34 -48.01 43.31
N SER A 6 -11.84 -48.81 44.24
CA SER A 6 -11.54 -50.22 44.45
C SER A 6 -12.36 -51.09 43.50
N ASP A 7 -12.02 -51.07 42.21
CA ASP A 7 -12.36 -52.13 41.24
C ASP A 7 -11.58 -51.89 39.94
N CYS A 8 -10.81 -52.87 39.49
CA CYS A 8 -9.94 -52.78 38.32
C CYS A 8 -10.69 -53.27 37.07
N GLY A 9 -11.56 -52.42 36.53
CA GLY A 9 -12.18 -52.63 35.22
C GLY A 9 -11.34 -52.01 34.09
N ASN A 10 -11.44 -52.57 32.87
CA ASN A 10 -10.82 -51.97 31.70
C ASN A 10 -11.51 -50.64 31.36
N VAL A 11 -10.89 -49.52 31.76
CA VAL A 11 -11.35 -48.17 31.41
C VAL A 11 -10.66 -47.74 30.11
N THR A 12 -11.42 -47.66 29.01
CA THR A 12 -10.93 -47.09 27.76
C THR A 12 -10.93 -45.57 27.86
N VAL A 13 -9.74 -44.99 28.03
CA VAL A 13 -9.52 -43.53 27.99
C VAL A 13 -9.10 -43.16 26.57
N THR A 14 -9.89 -42.34 25.88
CA THR A 14 -9.54 -41.78 24.57
C THR A 14 -8.93 -40.39 24.77
N PRO A 15 -7.59 -40.23 24.74
CA PRO A 15 -6.99 -38.92 24.84
C PRO A 15 -7.32 -38.10 23.58
N GLN A 16 -7.81 -36.87 23.77
CA GLN A 16 -7.95 -35.90 22.69
C GLN A 16 -6.71 -35.00 22.70
N LEU A 17 -5.98 -34.97 21.58
CA LEU A 17 -4.85 -34.07 21.35
C LEU A 17 -5.31 -32.93 20.44
N TYR A 18 -5.09 -31.69 20.89
CA TYR A 18 -5.29 -30.48 20.09
C TYR A 18 -3.93 -29.82 19.86
N VAL A 19 -3.59 -29.54 18.60
CA VAL A 19 -2.35 -28.85 18.22
C VAL A 19 -2.74 -27.56 17.53
N SER A 20 -2.37 -26.42 18.11
CA SER A 20 -2.52 -25.12 17.48
C SER A 20 -1.26 -24.77 16.67
N ALA A 21 -1.46 -24.10 15.53
CA ALA A 21 -0.36 -23.69 14.67
C ALA A 21 0.41 -22.47 15.22
N CYS A 22 -0.23 -21.66 16.08
CA CYS A 22 0.37 -20.52 16.77
C CYS A 22 0.22 -20.65 18.29
N ILE A 23 1.13 -20.00 19.02
CA ILE A 23 1.09 -19.92 20.49
C ILE A 23 -0.05 -18.98 20.91
N GLU A 24 -1.02 -19.49 21.67
CA GLU A 24 -2.17 -18.70 22.21
C GLU A 24 -2.83 -17.75 21.19
N ASP A 25 -2.94 -18.17 19.93
CA ASP A 25 -3.48 -17.37 18.82
C ASP A 25 -2.85 -15.97 18.67
N CYS A 26 -1.60 -15.79 19.10
CA CYS A 26 -0.82 -14.54 18.99
C CYS A 26 -1.37 -13.35 19.82
N GLY A 27 -2.21 -13.63 20.81
CA GLY A 27 -2.75 -12.63 21.75
C GLY A 27 -3.59 -11.52 21.08
N THR A 28 -3.74 -10.38 21.75
CA THR A 28 -4.54 -9.24 21.25
C THR A 28 -3.79 -8.35 20.27
N PHE A 29 -2.46 -8.40 20.28
CA PHE A 29 -1.58 -7.52 19.50
C PHE A 29 -0.91 -8.23 18.31
N GLY A 30 -1.34 -9.46 17.99
CA GLY A 30 -0.85 -10.23 16.86
C GLY A 30 -1.96 -10.93 16.09
N GLU A 31 -1.63 -11.41 14.90
CA GLU A 31 -2.48 -12.35 14.13
C GLU A 31 -1.68 -13.58 13.76
N CYS A 32 -2.28 -14.76 13.92
CA CYS A 32 -1.71 -16.00 13.40
C CYS A 32 -1.87 -16.06 11.88
N ARG A 33 -0.75 -16.02 11.14
CA ARG A 33 -0.76 -16.14 9.67
C ARG A 33 0.08 -17.31 9.20
N LEU A 34 -0.45 -18.02 8.19
CA LEU A 34 0.31 -18.99 7.41
C LEU A 34 1.16 -18.25 6.38
N LEU A 35 2.47 -18.30 6.56
CA LEU A 35 3.45 -17.69 5.69
C LEU A 35 4.09 -18.76 4.81
N ARG A 36 4.42 -18.38 3.59
CA ARG A 36 5.10 -19.24 2.62
C ARG A 36 6.47 -18.66 2.31
N SER A 37 7.52 -19.43 2.56
CA SER A 37 8.88 -19.12 2.12
C SER A 37 9.35 -20.24 1.21
N TYR A 38 9.56 -19.92 -0.08
CA TYR A 38 9.83 -20.90 -1.14
C TYR A 38 8.75 -22.02 -1.20
N SER A 39 9.14 -23.26 -0.89
CA SER A 39 8.28 -24.45 -0.84
C SER A 39 7.81 -24.81 0.57
N TYR A 40 8.21 -24.07 1.61
CA TYR A 40 7.84 -24.33 2.99
C TYR A 40 6.65 -23.45 3.42
N LEU A 41 5.65 -24.07 4.03
CA LEU A 41 4.53 -23.40 4.70
C LEU A 41 4.75 -23.51 6.21
N TYR A 42 4.65 -22.38 6.91
CA TYR A 42 4.75 -22.32 8.36
C TYR A 42 3.77 -21.30 8.90
N ALA A 43 3.26 -21.52 10.12
CA ALA A 43 2.45 -20.54 10.82
C ALA A 43 3.36 -19.70 11.73
N ALA A 44 3.11 -18.41 11.79
CA ALA A 44 3.81 -17.51 12.69
C ALA A 44 2.90 -16.36 13.14
N CYS A 45 3.22 -15.80 14.29
CA CYS A 45 2.57 -14.60 14.80
C CYS A 45 3.13 -13.34 14.12
N VAL A 46 2.23 -12.56 13.52
CA VAL A 46 2.56 -11.26 12.93
C VAL A 46 2.09 -10.17 13.89
N CYS A 47 3.05 -9.50 14.54
CA CYS A 47 2.78 -8.50 15.57
C CYS A 47 2.42 -7.14 14.95
N LYS A 48 1.41 -6.49 15.54
CA LYS A 48 0.93 -5.17 15.14
C LYS A 48 1.62 -4.08 15.98
N ALA A 49 1.54 -2.83 15.55
CA ALA A 49 1.90 -1.67 16.39
C ALA A 49 3.33 -1.67 16.98
N GLY A 50 4.30 -2.35 16.36
CA GLY A 50 5.68 -2.43 16.87
C GLY A 50 5.88 -3.36 18.06
N TRP A 51 4.87 -4.16 18.41
CA TRP A 51 5.01 -5.25 19.38
C TRP A 51 5.98 -6.30 18.85
N SER A 52 6.69 -6.97 19.76
CA SER A 52 7.66 -8.01 19.41
C SER A 52 7.44 -9.29 20.21
N GLY A 53 8.27 -10.31 19.94
CA GLY A 53 8.21 -11.60 20.63
C GLY A 53 7.38 -12.65 19.89
N TRP A 54 7.53 -13.90 20.30
CA TRP A 54 6.93 -15.07 19.64
C TRP A 54 5.40 -15.10 19.69
N GLY A 55 4.81 -14.48 20.72
CA GLY A 55 3.37 -14.33 20.89
C GLY A 55 2.88 -12.88 20.82
N CYS A 56 3.70 -11.95 20.32
CA CYS A 56 3.38 -10.51 20.30
C CYS A 56 3.05 -9.92 21.67
N THR A 57 3.77 -10.38 22.70
CA THR A 57 3.59 -9.99 24.11
C THR A 57 4.61 -8.96 24.59
N ASP A 58 5.68 -8.72 23.84
CA ASP A 58 6.74 -7.81 24.24
C ASP A 58 6.41 -6.38 23.79
N ASP A 59 6.24 -5.47 24.75
CA ASP A 59 5.87 -4.07 24.55
C ASP A 59 7.07 -3.12 24.45
N VAL A 60 8.29 -3.64 24.59
CA VAL A 60 9.55 -2.85 24.62
C VAL A 60 9.69 -1.91 23.41
N THR A 61 9.26 -2.36 22.24
CA THR A 61 9.28 -1.58 20.99
C THR A 61 7.90 -1.12 20.53
N ALA A 62 6.86 -1.37 21.33
CA ALA A 62 5.49 -1.03 20.97
C ALA A 62 5.35 0.48 20.78
N GLN A 63 4.87 0.87 19.60
CA GLN A 63 4.63 2.26 19.26
C GLN A 63 3.40 2.75 20.02
N SER A 64 3.52 3.90 20.68
CA SER A 64 2.39 4.53 21.35
C SER A 64 1.31 4.91 20.34
N TYR A 65 0.04 4.81 20.77
CA TYR A 65 -1.13 5.17 19.96
C TYR A 65 -1.02 6.58 19.36
N GLY A 66 -0.47 7.54 20.12
CA GLY A 66 -0.27 8.91 19.66
C GLY A 66 0.75 9.03 18.51
N ARG A 67 1.78 8.18 18.47
CA ARG A 67 2.79 8.18 17.40
C ARG A 67 2.28 7.55 16.11
N GLN A 68 1.44 6.53 16.24
CA GLN A 68 0.74 5.94 15.10
C GLN A 68 -0.28 6.95 14.52
N LEU A 69 -1.06 7.60 15.40
CA LEU A 69 -2.07 8.58 14.99
C LEU A 69 -1.45 9.81 14.31
N THR A 70 -0.30 10.29 14.80
CA THR A 70 0.42 11.38 14.14
C THR A 70 0.99 10.95 12.78
N ALA A 71 1.49 9.72 12.64
CA ALA A 71 1.95 9.22 11.34
C ALA A 71 0.81 9.18 10.32
N VAL A 72 -0.36 8.65 10.70
CA VAL A 72 -1.53 8.62 9.81
C VAL A 72 -2.10 10.01 9.56
N LEU A 73 -2.14 10.89 10.56
CA LEU A 73 -2.55 12.29 10.35
C LEU A 73 -1.62 13.02 9.39
N LEU A 74 -0.31 12.82 9.50
CA LEU A 74 0.67 13.45 8.60
C LEU A 74 0.53 12.91 7.17
N LEU A 75 0.30 11.61 6.99
CA LEU A 75 0.10 10.98 5.68
C LEU A 75 -1.23 11.42 5.04
N THR A 76 -2.32 11.41 5.81
CA THR A 76 -3.63 11.88 5.33
C THR A 76 -3.63 13.38 5.03
N LEU A 77 -2.98 14.21 5.85
CA LEU A 77 -2.79 15.64 5.55
C LEU A 77 -1.93 15.86 4.31
N SER A 78 -0.92 15.02 4.07
CA SER A 78 -0.13 15.07 2.84
C SER A 78 -0.98 14.74 1.62
N ASN A 79 -1.97 13.85 1.73
CA ASN A 79 -2.93 13.59 0.65
C ASN A 79 -3.88 14.76 0.37
N LEU A 80 -4.16 15.62 1.35
CA LEU A 80 -4.89 16.88 1.11
C LEU A 80 -4.08 17.86 0.24
N LEU A 81 -2.76 17.72 0.12
CA LEU A 81 -1.95 18.52 -0.81
C LEU A 81 -2.25 18.19 -2.29
N PHE A 82 -2.99 17.12 -2.59
CA PHE A 82 -3.55 16.90 -3.93
C PHE A 82 -4.76 17.81 -4.24
N LEU A 83 -5.40 18.42 -3.24
CA LEU A 83 -6.57 19.29 -3.45
C LEU A 83 -6.26 20.52 -4.31
N PRO A 84 -5.18 21.31 -4.07
CA PRO A 84 -4.87 22.43 -4.94
C PRO A 84 -4.62 22.02 -6.41
N PRO A 85 -3.81 20.97 -6.72
CA PRO A 85 -3.70 20.43 -8.07
C PRO A 85 -5.04 20.03 -8.69
N ILE A 86 -5.91 19.34 -7.94
CA ILE A 86 -7.25 18.93 -8.40
C ILE A 86 -8.09 20.17 -8.75
N VAL A 87 -8.15 21.15 -7.85
CA VAL A 87 -8.94 22.38 -8.07
C VAL A 87 -8.43 23.14 -9.30
N ILE A 88 -7.12 23.26 -9.47
CA ILE A 88 -6.51 23.91 -10.64
C ILE A 88 -6.83 23.13 -11.92
N ALA A 89 -6.70 21.80 -11.92
CA ALA A 89 -6.98 20.95 -13.06
C ALA A 89 -8.46 21.03 -13.48
N VAL A 90 -9.38 20.97 -12.52
CA VAL A 90 -10.83 21.14 -12.77
C VAL A 90 -11.14 22.52 -13.35
N ARG A 91 -10.59 23.59 -12.79
CA ARG A 91 -10.81 24.96 -13.31
C ARG A 91 -10.25 25.15 -14.72
N ARG A 92 -9.13 24.51 -15.04
CA ARG A 92 -8.52 24.55 -16.38
C ARG A 92 -9.08 23.52 -17.37
N ARG A 93 -10.13 22.77 -16.97
CA ARG A 93 -10.81 21.75 -17.80
C ARG A 93 -9.92 20.55 -18.17
N TYR A 94 -8.92 20.25 -17.34
CA TYR A 94 -8.10 19.04 -17.42
C TYR A 94 -8.76 17.89 -16.64
N VAL A 95 -9.82 17.32 -17.22
CA VAL A 95 -10.69 16.35 -16.54
C VAL A 95 -9.95 15.03 -16.28
N THR A 96 -9.13 14.58 -17.23
CA THR A 96 -8.37 13.33 -17.11
C THR A 96 -7.38 13.41 -15.95
N GLU A 97 -6.60 14.49 -15.89
CA GLU A 97 -5.63 14.78 -14.84
C GLU A 97 -6.32 14.88 -13.47
N ALA A 98 -7.43 15.62 -13.40
CA ALA A 98 -8.21 15.77 -12.18
C ALA A 98 -8.73 14.42 -11.66
N SER A 99 -9.20 13.54 -12.56
CA SER A 99 -9.72 12.22 -12.17
C SER A 99 -8.64 11.32 -11.56
N VAL A 100 -7.41 11.37 -12.09
CA VAL A 100 -6.28 10.60 -11.57
C VAL A 100 -5.84 11.12 -10.21
N TYR A 101 -5.75 12.44 -10.02
CA TYR A 101 -5.41 13.01 -8.72
C TYR A 101 -6.47 12.73 -7.65
N LEU A 102 -7.76 12.78 -8.02
CA LEU A 102 -8.86 12.42 -7.13
C LEU A 102 -8.82 10.94 -6.74
N PHE A 103 -8.55 10.05 -7.71
CA PHE A 103 -8.38 8.62 -7.46
C PHE A 103 -7.25 8.37 -6.45
N THR A 104 -6.07 8.95 -6.68
CA THR A 104 -4.91 8.81 -5.79
C THR A 104 -5.23 9.31 -4.38
N MET A 105 -5.81 10.51 -4.28
CA MET A 105 -6.14 11.12 -2.98
C MET A 105 -7.15 10.28 -2.20
N PHE A 106 -8.16 9.73 -2.86
CA PHE A 106 -9.15 8.84 -2.25
C PHE A 106 -8.47 7.56 -1.72
N PHE A 107 -7.86 6.76 -2.60
CA PHE A 107 -7.31 5.46 -2.21
C PHE A 107 -6.16 5.56 -1.21
N SER A 108 -5.31 6.58 -1.32
CA SER A 108 -4.23 6.82 -0.36
C SER A 108 -4.75 7.14 1.04
N THR A 109 -5.81 7.94 1.13
CA THR A 109 -6.45 8.28 2.42
C THR A 109 -7.04 7.04 3.07
N PHE A 110 -7.79 6.23 2.31
CA PHE A 110 -8.39 5.00 2.85
C PHE A 110 -7.35 3.92 3.18
N TYR A 111 -6.28 3.81 2.39
CA TYR A 111 -5.16 2.91 2.68
C TYR A 111 -4.51 3.24 4.03
N HIS A 112 -4.11 4.50 4.24
CA HIS A 112 -3.46 4.91 5.48
C HIS A 112 -4.41 4.94 6.68
N ALA A 113 -5.70 5.20 6.48
CA ALA A 113 -6.70 5.05 7.52
C ALA A 113 -6.90 3.57 7.93
N CYS A 114 -6.72 2.64 6.99
CA CYS A 114 -6.82 1.19 7.21
C CYS A 114 -5.54 0.58 7.84
N ASP A 115 -4.37 1.21 7.65
CA ASP A 115 -3.07 0.74 8.17
C ASP A 115 -2.92 0.93 9.71
N GLN A 116 -3.83 1.65 10.36
CA GLN A 116 -3.75 1.86 11.82
C GLN A 116 -4.39 0.72 12.63
N PRO A 117 -3.63 0.04 13.52
CA PRO A 117 -4.17 -1.01 14.38
C PRO A 117 -5.04 -0.39 15.50
N GLY A 118 -6.35 -0.61 15.44
CA GLY A 118 -7.32 -0.16 16.45
C GLY A 118 -8.61 0.44 15.88
N LEU A 119 -8.63 0.80 14.60
CA LEU A 119 -9.79 1.26 13.85
C LEU A 119 -10.04 0.36 12.63
N THR A 120 -10.11 -0.95 12.86
CA THR A 120 -10.29 -2.01 11.82
C THR A 120 -11.61 -1.92 11.04
N VAL A 121 -12.40 -0.86 11.24
CA VAL A 121 -13.76 -0.71 10.70
C VAL A 121 -13.84 0.26 9.51
N MET A 122 -12.70 0.79 9.04
CA MET A 122 -12.67 1.75 7.92
C MET A 122 -12.03 1.21 6.63
N CYS A 123 -11.67 -0.07 6.57
CA CYS A 123 -11.16 -0.70 5.35
C CYS A 123 -12.33 -1.01 4.41
N ILE A 124 -12.54 -0.18 3.37
CA ILE A 124 -13.62 -0.38 2.38
C ILE A 124 -13.43 -1.64 1.52
N MET A 125 -12.19 -2.09 1.37
CA MET A 125 -11.79 -3.28 0.63
C MET A 125 -10.55 -3.91 1.28
N ASP A 126 -10.11 -5.07 0.77
CA ASP A 126 -8.92 -5.75 1.27
C ASP A 126 -7.69 -4.83 1.29
N TYR A 127 -6.89 -4.94 2.35
CA TYR A 127 -5.67 -4.15 2.56
C TYR A 127 -4.73 -4.21 1.34
N ASP A 128 -4.52 -5.41 0.79
CA ASP A 128 -3.66 -5.63 -0.38
C ASP A 128 -4.16 -4.91 -1.64
N THR A 129 -5.49 -4.71 -1.74
CA THR A 129 -6.11 -4.01 -2.86
C THR A 129 -6.01 -2.49 -2.65
N LEU A 130 -6.25 -1.99 -1.43
CA LEU A 130 -6.02 -0.59 -1.07
C LEU A 130 -4.58 -0.17 -1.33
N GLN A 131 -3.62 -1.00 -0.89
CA GLN A 131 -2.20 -0.77 -1.13
C GLN A 131 -1.88 -0.73 -2.62
N TYR A 132 -2.42 -1.66 -3.41
CA TYR A 132 -2.23 -1.67 -4.86
C TYR A 132 -2.77 -0.39 -5.52
N CYS A 133 -3.97 0.04 -5.16
CA CYS A 133 -4.59 1.24 -5.70
C CYS A 133 -3.82 2.52 -5.33
N ASP A 134 -3.32 2.62 -4.10
CA ASP A 134 -2.49 3.74 -3.64
C ASP A 134 -1.20 3.88 -4.47
N PHE A 135 -0.46 2.79 -4.65
CA PHE A 135 0.74 2.81 -5.47
C PHE A 135 0.45 3.08 -6.95
N LEU A 136 -0.58 2.44 -7.51
CA LEU A 136 -0.99 2.65 -8.90
C LEU A 136 -1.37 4.11 -9.14
N GLY A 137 -2.20 4.68 -8.27
CA GLY A 137 -2.63 6.07 -8.34
C GLY A 137 -1.45 7.04 -8.29
N SER A 138 -0.52 6.82 -7.35
CA SER A 138 0.69 7.64 -7.21
C SER A 138 1.56 7.63 -8.46
N VAL A 139 1.83 6.45 -9.03
CA VAL A 139 2.63 6.33 -10.26
C VAL A 139 1.91 6.94 -11.47
N CYS A 140 0.62 6.68 -11.62
CA CYS A 140 -0.19 7.27 -12.68
C CYS A 140 -0.26 8.81 -12.57
N SER A 141 -0.32 9.35 -11.35
CA SER A 141 -0.32 10.81 -11.13
C SER A 141 0.98 11.44 -11.63
N ILE A 142 2.14 10.82 -11.36
CA ILE A 142 3.43 11.28 -11.89
C ILE A 142 3.44 11.22 -13.42
N TRP A 143 3.05 10.07 -13.99
CA TRP A 143 3.01 9.86 -15.44
C TRP A 143 2.16 10.92 -16.16
N VAL A 144 0.96 11.15 -15.64
CA VAL A 144 0.01 12.11 -16.22
C VAL A 144 0.52 13.55 -16.09
N THR A 145 1.14 13.90 -14.96
CA THR A 145 1.75 15.22 -14.75
C THR A 145 2.88 15.48 -15.75
N VAL A 146 3.76 14.49 -15.96
CA VAL A 146 4.87 14.57 -16.91
C VAL A 146 4.37 14.79 -18.33
N LEU A 147 3.40 14.00 -18.76
CA LEU A 147 2.81 14.13 -20.10
C LEU A 147 2.13 15.48 -20.28
N CYS A 148 1.49 16.02 -19.24
CA CYS A 148 0.95 17.38 -19.26
C CYS A 148 2.05 18.45 -19.42
N MET A 149 3.20 18.27 -18.78
CA MET A 149 4.33 19.21 -18.90
C MET A 149 5.08 19.09 -20.24
N ALA A 150 5.09 17.91 -20.86
CA ALA A 150 5.80 17.63 -22.11
C ALA A 150 5.20 18.30 -23.37
N ARG A 151 4.08 19.03 -23.25
CA ARG A 151 3.43 19.81 -24.34
C ARG A 151 3.25 19.02 -25.66
N VAL A 152 2.90 17.74 -25.57
CA VAL A 152 2.64 16.87 -26.72
C VAL A 152 1.29 17.21 -27.38
N ARG A 153 1.14 16.97 -28.69
CA ARG A 153 -0.14 17.14 -29.42
C ARG A 153 -1.27 16.36 -28.75
N ASP A 154 -2.45 16.95 -28.65
CA ASP A 154 -3.58 16.39 -27.88
C ASP A 154 -3.99 14.98 -28.31
N THR A 155 -3.95 14.65 -29.61
CA THR A 155 -4.30 13.30 -30.10
C THR A 155 -3.36 12.22 -29.56
N PHE A 156 -2.06 12.50 -29.54
CA PHE A 156 -1.05 11.59 -29.00
C PHE A 156 -1.05 11.58 -27.47
N LYS A 157 -1.41 12.71 -26.83
CA LYS A 157 -1.50 12.84 -25.38
C LYS A 157 -2.48 11.81 -24.77
N HIS A 158 -3.68 11.69 -25.33
CA HIS A 158 -4.69 10.75 -24.82
C HIS A 158 -4.29 9.28 -25.04
N MET A 159 -3.66 8.99 -26.18
CA MET A 159 -3.11 7.65 -26.45
C MET A 159 -2.02 7.29 -25.42
N LEU A 160 -1.10 8.20 -25.14
CA LEU A 160 -0.01 8.00 -24.16
C LEU A 160 -0.52 7.92 -22.71
N PHE A 161 -1.58 8.66 -22.37
CA PHE A 161 -2.25 8.52 -21.08
C PHE A 161 -2.79 7.09 -20.91
N MET A 162 -3.66 6.64 -21.83
CA MET A 162 -4.29 5.33 -21.72
C MET A 162 -3.29 4.18 -21.79
N LEU A 163 -2.38 4.20 -22.78
CA LEU A 163 -1.37 3.16 -22.95
C LEU A 163 -0.43 3.09 -21.76
N GLY A 164 0.07 4.24 -21.29
CA GLY A 164 0.96 4.30 -20.14
C GLY A 164 0.29 3.78 -18.87
N THR A 165 -0.95 4.19 -18.58
CA THR A 165 -1.70 3.71 -17.41
C THR A 165 -1.93 2.20 -17.45
N LEU A 166 -2.26 1.61 -18.60
CA LEU A 166 -2.44 0.16 -18.74
C LEU A 166 -1.12 -0.60 -18.54
N LEU A 167 -0.02 -0.11 -19.10
CA LEU A 167 1.30 -0.72 -18.91
C LEU A 167 1.77 -0.63 -17.45
N ILE A 168 1.52 0.50 -16.78
CA ILE A 168 1.79 0.66 -15.35
C ILE A 168 0.97 -0.37 -14.57
N ALA A 169 -0.35 -0.46 -14.80
CA ALA A 169 -1.22 -1.39 -14.09
C ALA A 169 -0.77 -2.86 -14.24
N MET A 170 -0.38 -3.26 -15.45
CA MET A 170 0.15 -4.59 -15.73
C MET A 170 1.51 -4.82 -15.04
N SER A 171 2.43 -3.85 -15.11
CA SER A 171 3.74 -3.91 -14.45
C SER A 171 3.61 -4.11 -12.93
N MET A 172 2.66 -3.39 -12.31
CA MET A 172 2.35 -3.51 -10.88
C MET A 172 1.86 -4.91 -10.48
N GLN A 173 1.22 -5.64 -11.39
CA GLN A 173 0.74 -7.01 -11.14
C GLN A 173 1.85 -8.05 -11.31
N LEU A 174 2.78 -7.85 -12.26
CA LEU A 174 3.89 -8.76 -12.52
C LEU A 174 4.93 -8.73 -11.39
N ASP A 175 5.20 -7.57 -10.80
CA ASP A 175 6.16 -7.46 -9.70
C ASP A 175 5.82 -6.27 -8.77
N ARG A 176 4.95 -6.50 -7.77
CA ARG A 176 4.49 -5.45 -6.82
C ARG A 176 5.62 -4.71 -6.10
N ARG A 177 6.82 -5.30 -5.99
CA ARG A 177 8.01 -4.70 -5.35
C ARG A 177 9.19 -4.47 -6.31
N GLY A 178 8.98 -4.64 -7.61
CA GLY A 178 10.03 -4.40 -8.59
C GLY A 178 10.48 -2.93 -8.57
N LEU A 179 11.77 -2.69 -8.31
CA LEU A 179 12.38 -1.35 -8.36
C LEU A 179 12.02 -0.61 -9.65
N TRP A 180 11.90 -1.35 -10.75
CA TRP A 180 11.51 -0.87 -12.08
C TRP A 180 10.15 -0.17 -12.14
N ASN A 181 9.21 -0.55 -11.28
CA ASN A 181 7.86 0.03 -11.29
C ASN A 181 7.82 1.47 -10.73
N MET A 182 8.81 1.83 -9.90
CA MET A 182 9.04 3.20 -9.43
C MET A 182 10.08 3.94 -10.29
N LEU A 183 11.13 3.24 -10.72
CA LEU A 183 12.22 3.82 -11.51
C LEU A 183 11.78 4.21 -12.93
N GLY A 184 10.92 3.41 -13.57
CA GLY A 184 10.45 3.64 -14.94
C GLY A 184 9.75 5.00 -15.13
N PRO A 185 8.69 5.31 -14.37
CA PRO A 185 8.03 6.61 -14.41
C PRO A 185 8.98 7.79 -14.16
N ILE A 186 9.92 7.64 -13.23
CA ILE A 186 10.90 8.68 -12.89
C ILE A 186 11.90 8.88 -14.05
N LEU A 187 12.42 7.82 -14.64
CA LEU A 187 13.32 7.89 -15.79
C LEU A 187 12.61 8.51 -17.00
N CYS A 188 11.37 8.09 -17.27
CA CYS A 188 10.56 8.70 -18.32
C CYS A 188 10.27 10.18 -18.04
N ALA A 189 10.01 10.55 -16.79
CA ALA A 189 9.81 11.95 -16.36
C ALA A 189 11.03 12.81 -16.66
N VAL A 190 12.21 12.35 -16.24
CA VAL A 190 13.48 13.05 -16.46
C VAL A 190 13.79 13.15 -17.95
N LEU A 191 13.63 12.07 -18.71
CA LEU A 191 13.87 12.07 -20.15
C LEU A 191 12.91 13.01 -20.89
N ALA A 192 11.61 13.02 -20.55
CA ALA A 192 10.63 13.92 -21.14
C ALA A 192 10.93 15.39 -20.80
N MET A 193 11.33 15.67 -19.55
CA MET A 193 11.75 17.02 -19.15
C MET A 193 13.00 17.46 -19.90
N VAL A 194 14.05 16.65 -19.93
CA VAL A 194 15.31 16.96 -20.62
C VAL A 194 15.07 17.16 -22.11
N THR A 195 14.31 16.28 -22.76
CA THR A 195 13.99 16.43 -24.19
C THR A 195 13.20 17.70 -24.46
N SER A 196 12.20 18.04 -23.63
CA SER A 196 11.45 19.30 -23.75
C SER A 196 12.34 20.53 -23.54
N TRP A 197 13.27 20.49 -22.58
CA TRP A 197 14.21 21.58 -22.34
C TRP A 197 15.19 21.77 -23.50
N VAL A 198 15.75 20.68 -24.02
CA VAL A 198 16.68 20.71 -25.16
C VAL A 198 15.97 21.16 -26.44
N THR A 199 14.69 20.80 -26.63
CA THR A 199 13.90 21.29 -27.78
C THR A 199 13.35 22.70 -27.63
N ILE A 200 13.25 23.24 -26.42
CA ILE A 200 12.84 24.65 -26.16
C ILE A 200 14.03 25.62 -26.19
N TYR A 201 15.23 25.21 -25.77
CA TYR A 201 16.47 25.99 -25.83
C TYR A 201 17.40 25.82 -27.08
N PRO A 202 16.96 25.49 -28.31
CA PRO A 202 17.83 25.56 -29.49
C PRO A 202 17.97 26.98 -30.09
N TRP A 203 17.30 28.00 -29.57
CA TRP A 203 17.51 29.39 -29.99
C TRP A 203 18.15 30.19 -28.86
N GLY A 204 19.34 30.73 -29.14
CA GLY A 204 20.34 31.22 -28.19
C GLY A 204 19.96 32.45 -27.34
N PRO A 205 20.92 33.00 -26.58
CA PRO A 205 20.65 34.08 -25.62
C PRO A 205 20.06 35.32 -26.30
N PRO A 206 19.21 36.10 -25.59
CA PRO A 206 18.74 37.39 -26.10
C PRO A 206 19.95 38.32 -26.24
N GLY A 207 20.28 38.66 -27.49
CA GLY A 207 21.16 39.78 -27.83
C GLY A 207 20.43 41.10 -27.73
#